data_AF-A0A151MPM7-F1
#
_entry.id   AF-A0A151MPM7-F1
#
_cell.length_a   1.000
_cell.length_b   1.000
_cell.length_c   1.000
_cell.angle_alpha   90.00
_cell.angle_beta   90.00
_cell.angle_gamma   90.00
#
_symmetry.space_group_name_H-M   'P 1'
#
loop_
_entity.id
_entity.type
_entity.pdbx_description
1 polymer ?
#
loop_
_entity_poly.entity_id
_entity_poly.type
_entity_poly.pdbx_seq_one_letter_code
_entity_poly.pdbx_strand_id
1 'polypeptide(L)'
;MRWAIPPDKRVAMAIMKLASPSSLRYIEDQFDVAACMVGLATHEVCQLFKEIAANKIIHLVNPQQVIDAFNEKGFPNCVEALEGTHIPVLCSEGGGRTYTNRKGYAFMILQAMVDHQGWFMNMYIGVGCQRS
;
A
#
# COMPACT_ATOMS: atom_id res chain seq x y z
N MET A 1 14.47 17.69 28.91
CA MET A 1 14.10 16.28 28.69
C MET A 1 13.12 16.25 27.52
N ARG A 2 13.47 15.63 26.38
CA ARG A 2 12.51 15.48 25.26
C ARG A 2 11.61 14.30 25.60
N TRP A 3 10.29 14.49 25.57
CA TRP A 3 9.36 13.38 25.74
C TRP A 3 9.45 12.44 24.55
N ALA A 4 9.40 11.14 24.81
CA ALA A 4 9.37 10.14 23.76
C ALA A 4 8.09 10.33 22.92
N ILE A 5 8.23 10.32 21.60
CA ILE A 5 7.08 10.33 20.70
C ILE A 5 6.29 9.03 20.92
N PRO A 6 4.97 9.10 21.23
CA PRO A 6 4.14 7.92 21.44
C PRO A 6 4.14 6.99 20.22
N PRO A 7 4.02 5.66 20.41
CA PRO A 7 4.03 4.69 19.31
C PRO A 7 3.01 5.00 18.20
N ASP A 8 1.77 5.33 18.56
CA ASP A 8 0.70 5.63 17.59
C ASP A 8 1.06 6.82 16.70
N LYS A 9 1.71 7.84 17.28
CA LYS A 9 2.18 9.02 16.54
C LYS A 9 3.31 8.65 15.57
N ARG A 10 4.23 7.75 15.96
CA ARG A 10 5.28 7.23 15.06
C ARG A 10 4.69 6.48 13.88
N VAL A 11 3.72 5.60 14.15
CA VAL A 11 3.02 4.82 13.11
C VAL A 11 2.26 5.74 12.17
N ALA A 12 1.52 6.72 12.68
CA ALA A 12 0.77 7.67 11.87
C ALA A 12 1.67 8.51 10.94
N MET A 13 2.81 9.00 11.44
CA MET A 13 3.81 9.71 10.62
C MET A 13 4.37 8.83 9.51
N ALA A 14 4.74 7.59 9.83
CA ALA A 14 5.26 6.63 8.87
C ALA A 14 4.23 6.29 7.78
N ILE A 15 2.98 6.01 8.17
CA ILE A 15 1.89 5.76 7.22
C ILE A 15 1.68 6.98 6.32
N MET A 16 1.62 8.19 6.88
CA MET A 16 1.43 9.40 6.08
C MET A 16 2.61 9.63 5.12
N LYS A 17 3.83 9.29 5.53
CA LYS A 17 5.02 9.36 4.67
C LYS A 17 4.99 8.35 3.53
N LEU A 18 4.47 7.15 3.77
CA LEU A 18 4.41 6.07 2.79
C LEU A 18 3.20 6.19 1.85
N ALA A 19 2.07 6.67 2.35
CA ALA A 19 0.81 6.73 1.62
C ALA A 19 0.65 7.99 0.76
N SER A 20 1.50 9.00 0.95
CA SER A 20 1.42 10.28 0.22
C SER A 20 2.79 10.69 -0.30
N PRO A 21 2.87 11.36 -1.47
CA PRO A 21 4.11 11.96 -1.96
C PRO A 21 4.50 13.23 -1.18
N SER A 22 3.90 13.46 -0.01
CA SER A 22 4.09 14.66 0.80
C SER A 22 5.55 14.83 1.21
N SER A 23 5.99 16.09 1.21
CA SER A 23 7.31 16.46 1.71
C SER A 23 7.42 16.18 3.21
N LEU A 24 8.63 15.96 3.71
CA LEU A 24 8.85 15.79 5.16
C LEU A 24 8.35 17.01 5.95
N ARG A 25 8.54 18.22 5.41
CA ARG A 25 8.05 19.48 5.99
C ARG A 25 6.55 19.45 6.26
N TYR A 26 5.76 18.93 5.31
CA TYR A 26 4.32 18.81 5.52
C TYR A 26 4.00 17.90 6.72
N ILE A 27 4.74 16.80 6.88
CA ILE A 27 4.55 15.87 7.99
C ILE A 27 5.02 16.48 9.31
N GLU A 28 6.10 17.24 9.30
CA GLU A 28 6.60 18.01 10.45
C GLU A 28 5.51 18.98 10.94
N ASP A 29 4.92 19.75 10.04
CA ASP A 29 3.86 20.70 10.36
C ASP A 29 2.60 20.01 10.91
N GLN A 30 2.22 18.86 10.35
CA GLN A 30 1.02 18.12 10.81
C GLN A 30 1.20 17.50 12.19
N PHE A 31 2.42 17.06 12.52
CA PHE A 31 2.68 16.32 13.75
C PHE A 31 3.46 17.13 14.80
N ASP A 32 3.87 18.35 14.50
CA ASP A 32 4.71 19.20 15.36
C ASP A 32 5.95 18.44 15.86
N VAL A 33 6.72 17.91 14.91
CA VAL A 33 7.97 17.20 15.18
C VAL A 33 9.04 17.58 14.16
N ALA A 34 10.31 17.44 14.52
CA ALA A 34 11.43 17.70 13.61
C ALA A 34 11.53 16.64 12.49
N ALA A 35 12.00 17.04 11.31
CA ALA A 35 12.26 16.18 10.14
C ALA A 35 12.98 14.87 10.48
N CYS A 36 14.01 14.96 11.32
CA CYS A 36 14.83 13.83 11.70
C CYS A 36 14.03 12.78 12.50
N MET A 37 13.06 13.21 13.30
CA MET A 37 12.18 12.32 14.05
C MET A 37 11.17 11.63 13.14
N VAL A 38 10.64 12.33 12.14
CA VAL A 38 9.78 11.73 11.10
C VAL A 38 10.56 10.65 10.34
N GLY A 39 11.79 10.95 9.93
CA GLY A 39 12.66 10.00 9.24
C GLY A 39 12.97 8.77 10.09
N LEU A 40 13.32 8.96 11.37
CA LEU A 40 13.58 7.87 12.32
C LEU A 40 12.34 7.00 12.51
N ALA A 41 11.18 7.61 12.79
CA ALA A 41 9.92 6.89 12.97
C ALA A 41 9.53 6.13 11.70
N THR A 42 9.71 6.71 10.51
CA THR A 42 9.45 6.04 9.24
C THR A 42 10.34 4.82 9.08
N HIS A 43 11.63 4.96 9.37
CA HIS A 43 12.58 3.84 9.28
C HIS A 43 12.24 2.72 10.27
N GLU A 44 12.00 3.05 11.56
CA GLU A 44 11.62 2.09 12.60
C GLU A 44 10.35 1.32 12.23
N VAL A 45 9.29 2.02 11.79
CA VAL A 45 8.03 1.40 11.39
C VAL A 45 8.21 0.54 10.15
N CYS A 46 9.02 0.97 9.17
CA CYS A 46 9.35 0.15 8.00
C CYS A 46 10.08 -1.14 8.37
N GLN A 47 11.00 -1.12 9.34
CA GLN A 47 11.67 -2.33 9.81
C GLN A 47 10.68 -3.27 10.50
N LEU A 48 9.82 -2.73 11.38
CA LEU A 48 8.76 -3.53 12.02
C LEU A 48 7.79 -4.11 10.98
N PHE A 49 7.42 -3.34 9.96
CA PHE A 49 6.56 -3.83 8.88
C PHE A 49 7.22 -4.94 8.07
N LYS A 50 8.54 -4.91 7.84
CA LYS A 50 9.23 -6.03 7.21
C LYS A 50 9.07 -7.31 8.04
N GLU A 51 9.26 -7.23 9.36
CA GLU A 51 9.12 -8.37 10.27
C GLU A 51 7.67 -8.91 10.32
N ILE A 52 6.67 -8.02 10.32
CA ILE A 52 5.25 -8.42 10.35
C ILE A 52 4.80 -8.95 8.99
N ALA A 53 5.13 -8.27 7.89
CA ALA A 53 4.65 -8.59 6.55
C ALA A 53 5.32 -9.84 5.97
N ALA A 54 6.60 -10.09 6.29
CA ALA A 54 7.30 -11.32 5.91
C ALA A 54 6.60 -12.58 6.44
N ASN A 55 5.83 -12.46 7.53
CA ASN A 55 5.11 -13.57 8.14
C ASN A 55 3.64 -13.70 7.69
N LYS A 56 3.08 -12.74 6.94
CA LYS A 56 1.63 -12.68 6.68
C LYS A 56 1.20 -12.40 5.24
N ILE A 57 2.03 -11.72 4.45
CA ILE A 57 1.59 -11.16 3.15
C ILE A 57 2.43 -11.70 2.00
N ILE A 58 3.74 -11.85 2.19
CA ILE A 58 4.66 -12.29 1.14
C ILE A 58 5.20 -13.67 1.51
N HIS A 59 4.53 -14.72 1.05
CA HIS A 59 5.01 -16.10 1.17
C HIS A 59 5.85 -16.47 -0.05
N LEU A 60 7.06 -15.92 -0.16
CA LEU A 60 7.99 -16.34 -1.22
C LEU A 60 8.75 -17.59 -0.79
N VAL A 61 8.23 -18.75 -1.20
CA VAL A 61 8.98 -20.01 -1.14
C VAL A 61 10.09 -19.92 -2.18
N ASN A 62 11.33 -19.71 -1.73
CA ASN A 62 12.54 -19.57 -2.56
C ASN A 62 12.57 -18.30 -3.46
N PRO A 63 12.84 -17.11 -2.89
CA PRO A 63 12.79 -15.84 -3.60
C PRO A 63 13.75 -15.74 -4.79
N GLN A 64 14.92 -16.38 -4.72
CA GLN A 64 15.91 -16.32 -5.79
C GLN A 64 15.40 -16.95 -7.08
N GLN A 65 14.74 -18.11 -6.98
CA GLN A 65 14.16 -18.80 -8.14
C GLN A 65 13.10 -17.94 -8.83
N VAL A 66 12.26 -17.25 -8.05
CA VAL A 66 11.21 -16.38 -8.60
C VAL A 66 11.83 -15.17 -9.31
N ILE A 67 12.84 -14.55 -8.69
CA ILE A 67 13.60 -13.44 -9.28
C ILE A 67 14.24 -13.86 -10.60
N ASP A 68 14.90 -15.03 -10.64
CA ASP A 68 15.56 -15.52 -11.85
C ASP A 68 14.54 -15.78 -12.97
N ALA A 69 13.39 -16.39 -12.65
CA ALA A 69 12.33 -16.63 -13.61
C ALA A 69 11.69 -15.33 -14.16
N PHE A 70 11.57 -14.28 -13.34
CA PHE A 70 11.14 -12.97 -13.82
C PHE A 70 12.23 -12.25 -14.62
N ASN A 71 13.50 -12.40 -14.25
CA ASN A 71 14.62 -11.87 -15.01
C ASN A 71 14.62 -12.43 -16.44
N GLU A 72 14.38 -13.74 -16.61
CA GLU A 72 14.23 -14.39 -17.93
C GLU A 72 13.08 -13.79 -18.76
N LYS A 73 12.04 -13.28 -18.10
CA LYS A 73 10.90 -12.59 -18.72
C LYS A 73 11.13 -11.09 -18.95
N GLY A 74 12.31 -10.57 -18.62
CA GLY A 74 12.66 -9.15 -18.79
C GLY A 74 12.23 -8.24 -17.64
N PHE A 75 11.87 -8.80 -16.48
CA PHE A 75 11.49 -8.04 -15.28
C PHE A 75 12.57 -8.17 -14.19
N PRO A 76 13.63 -7.34 -14.23
CA PRO A 76 14.75 -7.47 -13.31
C PRO A 76 14.36 -7.23 -11.84
N ASN A 77 14.83 -8.09 -10.92
CA ASN A 77 14.54 -8.00 -9.48
C ASN A 77 13.05 -8.04 -9.13
N CYS A 78 12.23 -8.65 -9.99
CA CYS A 78 10.81 -8.80 -9.76
C CYS A 78 10.54 -10.10 -8.98
N VAL A 79 9.70 -9.99 -7.96
CA VAL A 79 9.27 -11.12 -7.14
C VAL A 79 7.83 -11.52 -7.43
N GLU A 80 7.00 -10.57 -7.86
CA GLU A 80 5.56 -10.73 -8.07
C GLU A 80 5.11 -9.65 -9.06
N ALA A 81 4.11 -9.95 -9.89
CA ALA A 81 3.45 -8.96 -10.73
C ALA A 81 2.11 -8.54 -10.12
N LEU A 82 1.87 -7.24 -10.05
CA LEU A 82 0.67 -6.64 -9.46
C LEU A 82 -0.16 -5.98 -10.56
N GLU A 83 -1.40 -6.41 -10.73
CA GLU A 83 -2.34 -5.82 -11.69
C GLU A 83 -3.67 -5.51 -11.00
N GLY A 84 -4.35 -4.45 -11.46
CA GLY A 84 -5.64 -4.03 -10.94
C GLY A 84 -6.67 -3.88 -12.07
N THR A 85 -7.90 -4.31 -11.82
CA THR A 85 -9.02 -4.13 -12.75
C THR A 85 -10.21 -3.46 -12.06
N HIS A 86 -10.89 -2.59 -12.81
CA HIS A 86 -12.10 -1.91 -12.37
C HIS A 86 -13.32 -2.70 -12.83
N ILE A 87 -14.07 -3.24 -11.86
CA ILE A 87 -15.32 -3.97 -12.11
C ILE A 87 -16.49 -3.02 -11.83
N PRO A 88 -17.31 -2.68 -12.84
CA PRO A 88 -18.49 -1.84 -12.63
C PRO A 88 -19.48 -2.49 -11.68
N VAL A 89 -20.07 -1.70 -10.78
CA VAL A 89 -21.07 -2.18 -9.81
C VAL A 89 -22.29 -1.28 -9.85
N LEU A 90 -23.47 -1.90 -9.81
CA LEU A 90 -24.73 -1.18 -9.64
C LEU A 90 -24.82 -0.72 -8.18
N CYS A 91 -24.97 0.60 -7.98
CA CYS A 91 -25.31 1.10 -6.64
C CYS A 91 -26.72 0.66 -6.27
N SER A 92 -26.89 0.12 -5.06
CA SER A 92 -28.20 -0.18 -4.52
C SER A 92 -29.00 1.10 -4.32
N GLU A 93 -30.31 1.04 -4.58
CA GLU A 93 -31.22 2.14 -4.29
C GLU A 93 -31.19 2.44 -2.78
N GLY A 94 -30.64 3.61 -2.41
CA GLY A 94 -30.45 4.03 -1.01
C GLY A 94 -28.99 4.07 -0.52
N GLY A 95 -28.05 3.49 -1.27
CA GLY A 95 -26.61 3.65 -1.00
C GLY A 95 -26.16 5.07 -1.33
N GLY A 96 -25.89 5.89 -0.31
CA GLY A 96 -25.47 7.29 -0.48
C GLY A 96 -24.33 7.47 -1.49
N ARG A 97 -24.28 8.68 -2.09
CA ARG A 97 -23.32 9.17 -3.11
C ARG A 97 -21.83 9.00 -2.78
N THR A 98 -21.48 8.36 -1.66
CA THR A 98 -20.13 8.27 -1.09
C THR A 98 -19.15 7.54 -2.01
N TYR A 99 -19.64 6.62 -2.86
CA TYR A 99 -18.80 5.80 -3.76
C TYR A 99 -19.15 5.92 -5.26
N THR A 100 -20.11 6.78 -5.59
CA THR A 100 -20.45 7.09 -6.98
C THR A 100 -19.58 8.24 -7.47
N ASN A 101 -18.97 8.11 -8.64
CA ASN A 101 -18.34 9.23 -9.31
C ASN A 101 -19.38 10.29 -9.73
N ARG A 102 -18.93 11.44 -10.27
CA ARG A 102 -19.82 12.53 -10.72
C ARG A 102 -20.82 12.10 -11.82
N LYS A 103 -20.54 11.00 -12.52
CA LYS A 103 -21.38 10.41 -13.57
C LYS A 103 -22.33 9.32 -13.04
N GLY A 104 -22.35 9.06 -11.73
CA GLY A 104 -23.24 8.09 -11.10
C GLY A 104 -22.75 6.64 -11.13
N TYR A 105 -21.52 6.38 -11.57
CA TYR A 105 -20.96 5.02 -11.59
C TYR A 105 -20.15 4.72 -10.33
N ALA A 106 -20.31 3.51 -9.80
CA ALA A 106 -19.41 2.93 -8.81
C ALA A 106 -18.64 1.76 -9.42
N PHE A 107 -17.40 1.57 -8.95
CA PHE A 107 -16.55 0.47 -9.37
C PHE A 107 -15.90 -0.18 -8.15
N MET A 108 -15.81 -1.49 -8.18
CA MET A 108 -14.89 -2.23 -7.32
C MET A 108 -13.52 -2.29 -8.01
N ILE A 109 -12.46 -2.14 -7.24
CA ILE A 109 -11.09 -2.40 -7.66
C ILE A 109 -10.78 -3.82 -7.20
N LEU A 110 -10.52 -4.71 -8.16
CA LEU A 110 -9.91 -6.01 -7.91
C LEU A 110 -8.43 -5.88 -8.22
N GLN A 111 -7.59 -6.11 -7.23
CA GLN A 111 -6.14 -6.11 -7.37
C GLN A 111 -5.61 -7.50 -7.09
N ALA A 112 -4.79 -8.03 -7.98
CA ALA A 112 -4.25 -9.37 -7.88
C ALA A 112 -2.71 -9.34 -7.97
N MET A 113 -2.07 -10.13 -7.13
CA MET A 113 -0.64 -10.43 -7.20
C MET A 113 -0.47 -11.83 -7.76
N VAL A 114 0.38 -11.95 -8.79
CA VAL A 114 0.69 -13.22 -9.44
C VAL A 114 2.18 -13.50 -9.45
N ASP A 115 2.54 -14.78 -9.37
CA ASP A 115 3.93 -15.21 -9.43
C ASP A 115 4.45 -15.29 -10.88
N HIS A 116 5.70 -15.74 -11.03
CA HIS A 116 6.34 -15.95 -12.33
C HIS A 116 5.62 -16.99 -13.21
N GLN A 117 4.78 -17.87 -12.66
CA GLN A 117 3.97 -18.85 -13.40
C GLN A 117 2.56 -18.34 -13.73
N GLY A 118 2.20 -17.15 -13.23
CA GLY A 118 0.87 -16.55 -13.37
C GLY A 118 -0.14 -17.06 -12.33
N TRP A 119 0.32 -17.69 -11.25
CA TRP A 119 -0.55 -18.17 -10.19
C TRP A 119 -0.87 -17.04 -9.21
N PHE A 120 -2.14 -16.93 -8.81
CA PHE A 120 -2.56 -15.94 -7.83
C PHE A 120 -1.95 -16.24 -6.46
N MET A 121 -1.19 -15.28 -5.94
CA MET A 121 -0.65 -15.32 -4.58
C MET A 121 -1.53 -14.57 -3.60
N ASN A 122 -2.15 -13.48 -4.06
CA ASN A 122 -3.05 -12.68 -3.23
C ASN A 122 -4.06 -11.92 -4.10
N MET A 123 -5.25 -11.70 -3.56
CA MET A 123 -6.31 -10.91 -4.17
C MET A 123 -6.90 -9.95 -3.16
N TYR A 124 -7.04 -8.70 -3.55
CA TYR A 124 -7.68 -7.65 -2.77
C TYR A 124 -8.86 -7.05 -3.54
N ILE A 125 -9.97 -6.86 -2.84
CA ILE A 125 -11.18 -6.22 -3.40
C ILE A 125 -11.51 -5.01 -2.53
N GLY A 126 -11.62 -3.84 -3.15
CA GLY A 126 -11.96 -2.60 -2.49
C GLY A 126 -12.92 -1.74 -3.32
N VAL A 127 -13.58 -0.78 -2.68
CA VAL A 127 -14.46 0.18 -3.38
C VAL A 127 -13.65 1.42 -3.72
N GLY A 128 -13.60 1.77 -5.01
CA GLY A 128 -12.90 2.95 -5.49
C GLY A 128 -13.88 4.07 -5.86
N CYS A 129 -13.56 5.32 -5.52
CA CYS A 129 -14.21 6.50 -6.07
C CYS A 129 -13.16 7.36 -6.77
N GLN A 130 -13.07 7.26 -8.10
CA GLN A 130 -12.23 8.18 -8.88
C GLN A 130 -12.93 9.54 -8.95
N ARG A 131 -12.36 10.55 -8.28
CA ARG A 131 -12.67 11.95 -8.54
C ARG A 131 -11.96 12.36 -9.83
N SER A 132 -12.57 12.10 -10.98
CA SER A 132 -12.19 12.72 -12.26
C SER A 132 -12.66 14.17 -12.32
#